data_AF-A0A9P1R8G1-F1
#
_entry.id   AF-A0A9P1R8G1-F1
#
_cell.length_a   1.000
_cell.length_b   1.000
_cell.length_c   1.000
_cell.angle_alpha   90.00
_cell.angle_beta   90.00
_cell.angle_gamma   90.00
#
_symmetry.space_group_name_H-M   'P 1'
#
loop_
_entity.id
_entity.type
_entity.pdbx_description
1 polymer ?
#
loop_
_entity_poly.entity_id
_entity_poly.type
_entity_poly.pdbx_seq_one_letter_code
_entity_poly.pdbx_strand_id
1 'polypeptide(L)'
;MLALNALVVIFVVAVTNKVEQAVNYKLAQLDSLSVQITSDALRQRLLRTGGFGAVTLADLQSQDEGFETRGVSPRVRLMSSTNVSDGVWQFDRALVYALSPDNTDFDPSLPASNICASSTPFATASTWCGPNDGIVYQLIETRENYLSTLTDEGMRMQTSLQKLARGYDSDSEFFPHGALAVGSAALLCSIGGAPCAATACRGVIVLNDTPLDCADQFSRWGLPVTLNLVTAKHIALSSMASGVRRTNSTNRNIARELRAP
;
A
#
# COMPACT_ATOMS: atom_id res chain seq x y z
N MET A 1 8.83 -41.43 -53.82
CA MET A 1 7.97 -41.44 -52.60
C MET A 1 8.70 -40.92 -51.35
N LEU A 2 9.95 -41.32 -51.06
CA LEU A 2 10.71 -40.84 -49.89
C LEU A 2 10.89 -39.31 -49.80
N ALA A 3 11.20 -38.64 -50.92
CA ALA A 3 11.41 -37.19 -50.93
C ALA A 3 10.12 -36.37 -50.67
N LEU A 4 8.96 -36.87 -51.10
CA LEU A 4 7.67 -36.21 -50.87
C LEU A 4 7.26 -36.32 -49.39
N ASN A 5 7.48 -37.49 -48.78
CA ASN A 5 7.21 -37.70 -47.36
C ASN A 5 8.14 -36.86 -46.47
N ALA A 6 9.42 -36.72 -46.83
CA ALA A 6 10.34 -35.85 -46.09
C ALA A 6 9.94 -34.36 -46.17
N LEU A 7 9.49 -33.89 -47.34
CA LEU A 7 9.07 -32.50 -47.53
C LEU A 7 7.77 -32.19 -46.77
N VAL A 8 6.84 -33.13 -46.71
CA VAL A 8 5.61 -33.02 -45.89
C VAL A 8 5.95 -32.98 -44.40
N VAL A 9 6.86 -33.83 -43.91
CA VAL A 9 7.28 -33.82 -42.51
C VAL A 9 7.96 -32.50 -42.13
N ILE A 10 8.88 -31.99 -42.97
CA ILE A 10 9.55 -30.71 -42.73
C ILE A 10 8.54 -29.55 -42.72
N PHE A 11 7.58 -29.55 -43.66
CA PHE A 11 6.56 -28.51 -43.72
C PHE A 11 5.61 -28.55 -42.52
N VAL A 12 5.17 -29.74 -42.10
CA VAL A 12 4.33 -29.91 -40.91
C VAL A 12 5.07 -29.42 -39.66
N VAL A 13 6.33 -29.83 -39.46
CA VAL A 13 7.14 -29.39 -38.31
C VAL A 13 7.37 -27.88 -38.32
N ALA A 14 7.65 -27.29 -39.48
CA ALA A 14 7.85 -25.85 -39.58
C ALA A 14 6.56 -25.05 -39.29
N VAL A 15 5.39 -25.55 -39.74
CA VAL A 15 4.10 -24.92 -39.47
C VAL A 15 3.71 -25.08 -38.00
N THR A 16 3.88 -26.27 -37.41
CA THR A 16 3.58 -26.49 -35.98
C THR A 16 4.45 -25.61 -35.09
N ASN A 17 5.75 -25.51 -35.38
CA ASN A 17 6.65 -24.64 -34.61
C ASN A 17 6.25 -23.17 -34.69
N LYS A 18 5.79 -22.70 -35.86
CA LYS A 18 5.31 -21.30 -36.00
C LYS A 18 4.00 -21.05 -35.27
N VAL A 19 3.08 -22.01 -35.30
CA VAL A 19 1.81 -21.92 -34.56
C VAL A 19 2.08 -21.93 -33.05
N GLU A 20 2.95 -22.81 -32.58
CA GLU A 20 3.37 -22.90 -31.18
C GLU A 20 4.01 -21.60 -30.69
N GLN A 21 4.93 -21.03 -31.47
CA GLN A 21 5.53 -19.71 -31.17
C GLN A 21 4.49 -18.59 -31.10
N ALA A 22 3.53 -18.56 -32.03
CA ALA A 22 2.47 -17.55 -32.04
C ALA A 22 1.53 -17.67 -30.83
N VAL A 23 1.18 -18.90 -30.44
CA VAL A 23 0.38 -19.18 -29.25
C VAL A 23 1.13 -18.78 -27.98
N ASN A 24 2.40 -19.18 -27.84
CA ASN A 24 3.23 -18.84 -26.69
C ASN A 24 3.43 -17.33 -26.55
N TYR A 25 3.64 -16.62 -27.66
CA TYR A 25 3.71 -15.16 -27.67
C TYR A 25 2.40 -14.53 -27.18
N LYS A 26 1.25 -15.00 -27.66
CA LYS A 26 -0.05 -14.50 -27.22
C LYS A 26 -0.35 -14.80 -25.75
N LEU A 27 0.02 -15.98 -25.27
CA LEU A 27 -0.08 -16.33 -23.86
C LEU A 27 0.78 -15.41 -22.99
N ALA A 28 2.03 -15.16 -23.38
CA ALA A 28 2.90 -14.23 -22.66
C ALA A 28 2.33 -12.80 -22.61
N GLN A 29 1.70 -12.33 -23.70
CA GLN A 29 1.00 -11.03 -23.71
C GLN A 29 -0.18 -11.00 -22.72
N LEU A 30 -0.99 -12.06 -22.69
CA LEU A 30 -2.13 -12.17 -21.77
C LEU A 30 -1.69 -12.26 -20.31
N ASP A 31 -0.62 -13.02 -20.04
CA ASP A 31 -0.02 -13.14 -18.71
C ASP A 31 0.51 -11.79 -18.24
N SER A 32 1.25 -11.08 -19.10
CA SER A 32 1.76 -9.73 -18.79
C SER A 32 0.65 -8.74 -18.49
N LEU A 33 -0.42 -8.74 -19.29
CA LEU A 33 -1.59 -7.88 -19.05
C LEU A 33 -2.29 -8.25 -17.73
N SER A 34 -2.45 -9.55 -17.45
CA SER A 34 -3.11 -10.01 -16.22
C SER A 34 -2.30 -9.67 -14.96
N VAL A 35 -0.98 -9.82 -15.03
CA VAL A 35 -0.05 -9.39 -13.96
C VAL A 35 -0.15 -7.89 -13.76
N GLN A 36 -0.17 -7.10 -14.84
CA GLN A 36 -0.29 -5.65 -14.75
C GLN A 36 -1.61 -5.22 -14.09
N ILE A 37 -2.75 -5.72 -14.56
CA ILE A 37 -4.08 -5.39 -13.99
C ILE A 37 -4.14 -5.72 -12.49
N THR A 38 -3.64 -6.90 -12.11
CA THR A 38 -3.63 -7.33 -10.71
C THR A 38 -2.69 -6.47 -9.86
N SER A 39 -1.54 -6.09 -10.41
CA SER A 39 -0.58 -5.22 -9.73
C SER A 39 -1.12 -3.80 -9.55
N ASP A 40 -1.83 -3.27 -10.54
CA ASP A 40 -2.44 -1.95 -10.47
C ASP A 40 -3.57 -1.92 -9.43
N ALA A 41 -4.39 -2.97 -9.34
CA ALA A 41 -5.37 -3.13 -8.27
C ALA A 41 -4.71 -3.16 -6.87
N LEU A 42 -3.57 -3.85 -6.72
CA LEU A 42 -2.78 -3.81 -5.48
C LEU A 42 -2.25 -2.42 -5.17
N ARG A 43 -1.70 -1.70 -6.15
CA ARG A 43 -1.22 -0.32 -5.97
C ARG A 43 -2.35 0.61 -5.55
N GLN A 44 -3.52 0.47 -6.16
CA GLN A 44 -4.70 1.25 -5.77
C GLN A 44 -5.13 0.91 -4.33
N ARG A 45 -5.13 -0.37 -3.93
CA ARG A 45 -5.35 -0.77 -2.53
C ARG A 45 -4.34 -0.09 -1.61
N LEU A 46 -3.04 -0.15 -1.93
CA LEU A 46 -1.98 0.52 -1.17
C LEU A 46 -2.27 2.02 -0.98
N LEU A 47 -2.73 2.70 -2.03
CA LEU A 47 -3.05 4.13 -1.94
C LEU A 47 -4.20 4.41 -0.97
N ARG A 48 -5.20 3.52 -0.88
CA ARG A 48 -6.37 3.66 0.02
C ARG A 48 -6.09 3.23 1.46
N THR A 49 -5.41 2.10 1.66
CA THR A 49 -5.21 1.52 3.00
C THR A 49 -3.85 1.86 3.60
N GLY A 50 -2.94 2.44 2.80
CA GLY A 50 -1.58 2.82 3.21
C GLY A 50 -0.64 1.65 3.52
N GLY A 51 -1.05 0.43 3.16
CA GLY A 51 -0.33 -0.83 3.28
C GLY A 51 -1.14 -1.94 2.59
N PHE A 52 -0.51 -3.06 2.22
CA PHE A 52 -1.24 -4.18 1.60
C PHE A 52 -1.89 -5.09 2.65
N GLY A 53 -1.22 -5.25 3.79
CA GLY A 53 -1.53 -6.31 4.76
C GLY A 53 -1.27 -7.71 4.17
N ALA A 54 -1.81 -8.74 4.82
CA ALA A 54 -1.95 -10.05 4.19
C ALA A 54 -3.03 -9.93 3.10
N VAL A 55 -2.64 -10.10 1.84
CA VAL A 55 -3.53 -9.97 0.69
C VAL A 55 -3.40 -11.18 -0.23
N THR A 56 -4.54 -11.64 -0.73
CA THR A 56 -4.70 -12.76 -1.65
C THR A 56 -5.40 -12.31 -2.92
N LEU A 57 -5.36 -13.13 -3.98
CA LEU A 57 -6.10 -12.81 -5.21
C LEU A 57 -7.61 -12.69 -4.98
N ALA A 58 -8.15 -13.45 -4.02
CA ALA A 58 -9.57 -13.39 -3.68
C ALA A 58 -9.98 -12.01 -3.14
N ASP A 59 -9.10 -11.35 -2.39
CA ASP A 59 -9.36 -10.00 -1.86
C ASP A 59 -9.50 -8.95 -2.98
N LEU A 60 -8.82 -9.17 -4.11
CA LEU A 60 -8.86 -8.32 -5.31
C LEU A 60 -10.00 -8.66 -6.27
N GLN A 61 -10.76 -9.71 -5.98
CA GLN A 61 -11.96 -10.12 -6.71
C GLN A 61 -13.25 -9.71 -5.96
N SER A 62 -13.11 -9.00 -4.84
CA SER A 62 -14.24 -8.54 -4.02
C SER A 62 -14.93 -7.29 -4.60
N GLN A 63 -16.21 -7.08 -4.26
CA GLN A 63 -17.05 -5.97 -4.73
C GLN A 63 -16.72 -4.59 -4.11
N ASP A 64 -15.56 -4.45 -3.45
CA ASP A 64 -15.14 -3.16 -2.92
C ASP A 64 -14.80 -2.22 -4.07
N GLU A 65 -15.59 -1.17 -4.23
CA GLU A 65 -15.45 -0.19 -5.32
C GLU A 65 -14.01 0.31 -5.43
N GLY A 66 -13.45 0.17 -6.64
CA GLY A 66 -12.18 0.76 -7.04
C GLY A 66 -10.96 -0.17 -7.11
N PHE A 67 -11.06 -1.46 -6.76
CA PHE A 67 -9.93 -2.41 -6.81
C PHE A 67 -10.24 -3.75 -7.48
N GLU A 68 -11.40 -3.86 -8.12
CA GLU A 68 -11.86 -5.11 -8.74
C GLU A 68 -10.99 -5.50 -9.94
N THR A 69 -10.53 -6.75 -9.92
CA THR A 69 -9.94 -7.39 -11.09
C THR A 69 -10.98 -8.29 -11.75
N ARG A 70 -11.51 -7.89 -12.90
CA ARG A 70 -12.36 -8.77 -13.73
C ARG A 70 -11.47 -9.62 -14.64
N GLY A 71 -11.63 -10.95 -14.58
CA GLY A 71 -11.01 -11.85 -15.56
C GLY A 71 -9.52 -12.11 -15.36
N VAL A 72 -9.03 -12.15 -14.11
CA VAL A 72 -7.64 -12.56 -13.83
C VAL A 72 -7.40 -13.97 -14.37
N SER A 73 -6.37 -14.12 -15.21
CA SER A 73 -5.95 -15.42 -15.73
C SER A 73 -5.72 -16.40 -14.56
N PRO A 74 -6.18 -17.66 -14.65
CA PRO A 74 -5.97 -18.67 -13.63
C PRO A 74 -4.49 -19.06 -13.48
N ARG A 75 -3.58 -18.49 -14.28
CA ARG A 75 -2.12 -18.65 -14.17
C ARG A 75 -1.46 -17.55 -13.35
N VAL A 76 -2.16 -16.45 -13.09
CA VAL A 76 -1.67 -15.41 -12.18
C VAL A 76 -1.76 -15.91 -10.74
N ARG A 77 -0.72 -15.61 -9.99
CA ARG A 77 -0.57 -15.91 -8.57
C ARG A 77 -0.17 -14.62 -7.86
N LEU A 78 -0.51 -14.55 -6.58
CA LEU A 78 -0.11 -13.49 -5.67
C LEU A 78 0.51 -14.12 -4.44
N MET A 79 1.69 -13.62 -4.06
CA MET A 79 2.30 -13.87 -2.76
C MET A 79 2.45 -12.53 -2.04
N SER A 80 2.14 -12.50 -0.75
CA SER A 80 2.33 -11.30 0.08
C SER A 80 3.05 -11.62 1.38
N SER A 81 3.79 -10.65 1.91
CA SER A 81 4.46 -10.70 3.22
C SER A 81 4.38 -9.33 3.87
N THR A 82 4.17 -9.30 5.19
CA THR A 82 4.16 -8.05 5.99
C THR A 82 5.41 -7.87 6.84
N ASN A 83 6.39 -8.77 6.69
CA ASN A 83 7.52 -8.91 7.62
C ASN A 83 8.88 -8.65 6.94
N VAL A 84 8.89 -8.05 5.75
CA VAL A 84 10.13 -7.71 5.06
C VAL A 84 10.81 -6.58 5.81
N SER A 85 12.08 -6.74 6.18
CA SER A 85 12.81 -5.75 6.96
C SER A 85 14.11 -5.28 6.30
N ASP A 86 14.47 -4.02 6.51
CA ASP A 86 15.81 -3.48 6.22
C ASP A 86 16.72 -3.42 7.47
N GLY A 87 16.29 -4.03 8.57
CA GLY A 87 16.95 -3.99 9.87
C GLY A 87 16.37 -2.94 10.83
N VAL A 88 15.74 -1.87 10.31
CA VAL A 88 15.15 -0.80 11.13
C VAL A 88 13.62 -0.76 10.97
N TRP A 89 13.16 -0.89 9.75
CA TRP A 89 11.76 -0.81 9.35
C TRP A 89 11.26 -2.16 8.82
N GLN A 90 9.95 -2.31 8.89
CA GLN A 90 9.18 -3.40 8.31
C GLN A 90 8.30 -2.85 7.19
N PHE A 91 8.21 -3.61 6.11
CA PHE A 91 7.52 -3.27 4.89
C PHE A 91 6.59 -4.42 4.48
N ASP A 92 5.49 -4.05 3.84
CA ASP A 92 4.68 -5.03 3.14
C ASP A 92 5.27 -5.20 1.72
N ARG A 93 5.33 -6.45 1.26
CA ARG A 93 5.79 -6.85 -0.06
C ARG A 93 4.71 -7.72 -0.69
N ALA A 94 4.42 -7.46 -1.96
CA ALA A 94 3.58 -8.29 -2.80
C ALA A 94 4.33 -8.67 -4.08
N LEU A 95 4.15 -9.91 -4.52
CA LEU A 95 4.63 -10.40 -5.81
C LEU A 95 3.43 -10.93 -6.59
N VAL A 96 3.13 -10.26 -7.70
CA VAL A 96 2.18 -10.74 -8.70
C VAL A 96 2.99 -11.38 -9.81
N TYR A 97 2.67 -12.61 -10.17
CA TYR A 97 3.40 -13.33 -11.21
C TYR A 97 2.49 -14.27 -11.97
N ALA A 98 2.85 -14.57 -13.21
CA ALA A 98 2.18 -15.59 -14.01
C ALA A 98 3.06 -16.84 -14.10
N LEU A 99 2.51 -18.00 -13.75
CA LEU A 99 3.21 -19.27 -13.93
C LEU A 99 3.46 -19.51 -15.42
N SER A 100 4.69 -19.87 -15.79
CA SER A 100 5.02 -20.28 -17.17
C SER A 100 4.19 -21.52 -17.56
N PRO A 101 3.80 -21.71 -18.83
CA PRO A 101 3.15 -22.95 -19.25
C PRO A 101 4.02 -24.18 -18.99
N ASP A 102 5.35 -23.99 -19.05
CA ASP A 102 6.34 -25.05 -18.95
C ASP A 102 6.93 -25.20 -17.53
N ASN A 103 6.64 -24.26 -16.63
CA ASN A 103 7.11 -24.30 -15.25
C ASN A 103 6.03 -23.85 -14.27
N THR A 104 5.43 -24.84 -13.59
CA THR A 104 4.46 -24.64 -12.51
C THR A 104 5.10 -24.68 -11.11
N ASP A 105 6.38 -25.00 -11.02
CA ASP A 105 7.07 -25.29 -9.77
C ASP A 105 7.67 -24.02 -9.13
N PHE A 106 7.48 -22.86 -9.75
CA PHE A 106 7.92 -21.59 -9.17
C PHE A 106 7.14 -21.29 -7.89
N ASP A 107 7.85 -21.42 -6.78
CA ASP A 107 7.38 -21.07 -5.45
C ASP A 107 8.28 -19.96 -4.86
N PRO A 108 7.77 -18.72 -4.73
CA PRO A 108 8.49 -17.63 -4.08
C PRO A 108 8.86 -17.94 -2.63
N SER A 109 8.19 -18.87 -1.97
CA SER A 109 8.54 -19.28 -0.60
C SER A 109 9.93 -19.93 -0.53
N LEU A 110 10.38 -20.55 -1.64
CA LEU A 110 11.69 -21.17 -1.73
C LEU A 110 12.78 -20.11 -1.98
N PRO A 111 13.85 -20.11 -1.19
CA PRO A 111 14.97 -19.20 -1.40
C PRO A 111 15.58 -19.27 -2.81
N ALA A 112 15.69 -20.47 -3.38
CA ALA A 112 16.28 -20.70 -4.70
C ALA A 112 15.53 -19.97 -5.85
N SER A 113 14.28 -19.57 -5.61
CA SER A 113 13.44 -18.83 -6.55
C SER A 113 13.85 -17.34 -6.68
N ASN A 114 14.82 -16.87 -5.91
CA ASN A 114 15.36 -15.51 -5.96
C ASN A 114 16.78 -15.46 -6.48
N ILE A 115 17.01 -14.72 -7.56
CA ILE A 115 18.34 -14.56 -8.16
C ILE A 115 19.34 -13.90 -7.20
N CYS A 116 18.92 -12.84 -6.51
CA CYS A 116 19.85 -12.02 -5.73
C CYS A 116 19.95 -12.40 -4.26
N ALA A 117 19.09 -13.30 -3.76
CA ALA A 117 19.19 -13.83 -2.40
C ALA A 117 18.69 -15.28 -2.36
N SER A 118 19.45 -16.18 -3.00
CA SER A 118 19.12 -17.60 -3.15
C SER A 118 19.09 -18.42 -1.85
N SER A 119 19.44 -17.80 -0.72
CA SER A 119 19.48 -18.42 0.61
C SER A 119 18.41 -17.91 1.58
N THR A 120 17.66 -16.85 1.21
CA THR A 120 16.59 -16.28 2.05
C THR A 120 15.24 -16.32 1.35
N PRO A 121 14.17 -16.76 2.01
CA PRO A 121 12.85 -16.86 1.41
C PRO A 121 12.21 -15.49 1.18
N PHE A 122 11.20 -15.43 0.31
CA PHE A 122 10.51 -14.19 -0.07
C PHE A 122 10.02 -13.35 1.12
N ALA A 123 9.56 -13.98 2.20
CA ALA A 123 9.00 -13.27 3.34
C ALA A 123 10.05 -12.49 4.16
N THR A 124 11.32 -12.89 4.11
CA THR A 124 12.39 -12.35 4.97
C THR A 124 13.58 -11.79 4.21
N ALA A 125 13.72 -12.09 2.91
CA ALA A 125 14.77 -11.53 2.06
C ALA A 125 14.70 -9.99 2.06
N SER A 126 15.82 -9.31 2.30
CA SER A 126 15.89 -7.83 2.27
C SER A 126 15.66 -7.25 0.86
N THR A 127 15.99 -8.03 -0.17
CA THR A 127 15.82 -7.71 -1.59
C THR A 127 15.31 -8.94 -2.36
N TRP A 128 14.44 -8.73 -3.35
CA TRP A 128 13.92 -9.78 -4.23
C TRP A 128 14.08 -9.36 -5.69
N CYS A 129 14.73 -10.20 -6.51
CA CYS A 129 15.03 -9.89 -7.92
C CYS A 129 14.28 -10.80 -8.90
N GLY A 130 13.28 -11.53 -8.40
CA GLY A 130 12.52 -12.47 -9.21
C GLY A 130 13.30 -13.74 -9.55
N PRO A 131 12.71 -14.64 -10.35
CA PRO A 131 13.34 -15.87 -10.81
C PRO A 131 14.14 -15.70 -12.10
N ASN A 132 15.05 -16.66 -12.37
CA ASN A 132 15.91 -16.71 -13.55
C ASN A 132 15.21 -17.19 -14.84
N ASP A 133 13.97 -17.69 -14.76
CA ASP A 133 13.34 -18.57 -15.75
C ASP A 133 12.33 -17.87 -16.68
N GLY A 134 12.40 -16.55 -16.80
CA GLY A 134 11.56 -15.80 -17.76
C GLY A 134 10.09 -15.66 -17.36
N ILE A 135 9.75 -15.94 -16.09
CA ILE A 135 8.43 -15.66 -15.52
C ILE A 135 8.15 -14.15 -15.55
N VAL A 136 6.95 -13.78 -16.01
CA VAL A 136 6.47 -12.40 -15.93
C VAL A 136 6.00 -12.12 -14.51
N TYR A 137 6.59 -11.10 -13.89
CA TYR A 137 6.25 -10.70 -12.53
C TYR A 137 6.26 -9.18 -12.36
N GLN A 138 5.56 -8.74 -11.31
CA GLN A 138 5.75 -7.42 -10.72
C GLN A 138 5.90 -7.58 -9.21
N LEU A 139 6.98 -7.00 -8.69
CA LEU A 139 7.21 -6.82 -7.26
C LEU A 139 6.67 -5.45 -6.87
N ILE A 140 6.01 -5.39 -5.72
CA ILE A 140 5.51 -4.13 -5.15
C ILE A 140 5.88 -4.13 -3.66
N GLU A 141 6.60 -3.10 -3.21
CA GLU A 141 7.00 -2.94 -1.81
C GLU A 141 6.57 -1.58 -1.26
N THR A 142 6.13 -1.55 0.00
CA THR A 142 5.83 -0.26 0.66
C THR A 142 7.08 0.59 0.88
N ARG A 143 8.27 -0.02 0.85
CA ARG A 143 9.57 0.65 0.92
C ARG A 143 9.76 1.70 -0.18
N GLU A 144 9.14 1.53 -1.34
CA GLU A 144 9.33 2.52 -2.43
C GLU A 144 8.65 3.86 -2.11
N ASN A 145 7.57 3.82 -1.32
CA ASN A 145 6.70 4.98 -1.08
C ASN A 145 6.64 5.39 0.41
N TYR A 146 7.42 4.78 1.29
CA TYR A 146 7.28 5.04 2.73
C TYR A 146 7.64 6.50 3.09
N LEU A 147 8.72 7.06 2.49
CA LEU A 147 9.14 8.44 2.77
C LEU A 147 8.11 9.45 2.29
N SER A 148 7.59 9.28 1.07
CA SER A 148 6.55 10.17 0.53
C SER A 148 5.30 10.10 1.40
N THR A 149 4.87 8.90 1.78
CA THR A 149 3.71 8.69 2.66
C THR A 149 3.86 9.39 4.01
N LEU A 150 5.02 9.25 4.66
CA LEU A 150 5.29 9.92 5.94
C LEU A 150 5.37 11.45 5.81
N THR A 151 5.88 11.93 4.68
CA THR A 151 6.01 13.36 4.39
C THR A 151 4.64 13.98 4.14
N ASP A 152 3.82 13.35 3.32
CA ASP A 152 2.44 13.76 3.03
C ASP A 152 1.62 13.88 4.31
N GLU A 153 1.69 12.86 5.18
CA GLU A 153 0.97 12.89 6.45
C GLU A 153 1.49 14.02 7.37
N GLY A 154 2.80 14.24 7.42
CA GLY A 154 3.39 15.36 8.14
C GLY A 154 2.90 16.72 7.64
N MET A 155 2.77 16.88 6.31
CA MET A 155 2.25 18.10 5.69
C MET A 155 0.75 18.30 5.92
N ARG A 156 -0.03 17.22 5.90
CA ARG A 156 -1.46 17.25 6.27
C ARG A 156 -1.65 17.74 7.70
N MET A 157 -0.94 17.14 8.67
CA MET A 157 -1.01 17.61 10.06
C MET A 157 -0.56 19.06 10.23
N GLN A 158 0.47 19.50 9.49
CA GLN A 158 0.90 20.90 9.51
C GLN A 158 -0.20 21.83 8.99
N THR A 159 -0.91 21.44 7.95
CA THR A 159 -2.05 22.18 7.39
C THR A 159 -3.20 22.24 8.39
N SER A 160 -3.53 21.13 9.03
CA SER A 160 -4.56 21.08 10.08
C SER A 160 -4.19 21.95 11.29
N LEU A 161 -2.92 21.96 11.70
CA LEU A 161 -2.43 22.88 12.74
C LEU A 161 -2.56 24.34 12.33
N GLN A 162 -2.27 24.70 11.08
CA GLN A 162 -2.47 26.06 10.59
C GLN A 162 -3.95 26.46 10.54
N LYS A 163 -4.86 25.53 10.23
CA LYS A 163 -6.31 25.76 10.36
C LYS A 163 -6.66 26.08 11.82
N LEU A 164 -6.23 25.24 12.76
CA LEU A 164 -6.43 25.47 14.20
C LEU A 164 -5.80 26.77 14.69
N ALA A 165 -4.68 27.18 14.11
CA ALA A 165 -4.03 28.47 14.38
C ALA A 165 -4.88 29.67 13.95
N ARG A 166 -5.73 29.54 12.94
CA ARG A 166 -6.64 30.63 12.55
C ARG A 166 -7.78 30.80 13.55
N GLY A 167 -8.15 29.73 14.25
CA GLY A 167 -9.03 29.78 15.41
C GLY A 167 -8.33 30.21 16.70
N TYR A 168 -7.00 30.39 16.69
CA TYR A 168 -6.29 31.07 17.77
C TYR A 168 -6.59 32.56 17.65
N ASP A 169 -7.50 33.04 18.48
CA ASP A 169 -7.78 34.47 18.61
C ASP A 169 -6.65 35.13 19.40
N SER A 170 -5.98 36.12 18.79
CA SER A 170 -4.94 36.91 19.46
C SER A 170 -5.46 37.61 20.72
N ASP A 171 -6.77 37.87 20.78
CA ASP A 171 -7.43 38.51 21.92
C ASP A 171 -7.67 37.52 23.07
N SER A 172 -7.62 36.21 22.80
CA SER A 172 -7.84 35.15 23.79
C SER A 172 -6.55 34.63 24.44
N GLU A 173 -5.36 35.00 23.93
CA GLU A 173 -4.03 34.50 24.32
C GLU A 173 -3.82 32.97 24.30
N PHE A 174 -4.85 32.16 24.04
CA PHE A 174 -4.83 30.72 24.28
C PHE A 174 -5.37 29.91 23.09
N PHE A 175 -4.75 28.76 22.84
CA PHE A 175 -5.33 27.73 22.00
C PHE A 175 -6.66 27.26 22.60
N PRO A 176 -7.58 26.77 21.77
CA PRO A 176 -9.00 26.79 22.09
C PRO A 176 -9.40 26.27 23.47
N HIS A 177 -10.31 27.02 24.11
CA HIS A 177 -11.00 26.67 25.35
C HIS A 177 -12.29 25.88 25.05
N GLY A 178 -12.53 24.78 25.76
CA GLY A 178 -13.91 24.27 25.91
C GLY A 178 -14.10 22.76 25.93
N ALA A 179 -13.13 21.96 25.47
CA ALA A 179 -13.29 20.51 25.43
C ALA A 179 -12.04 19.70 25.83
N LEU A 180 -10.86 20.35 25.96
CA LEU A 180 -9.61 19.67 26.31
C LEU A 180 -8.87 20.49 27.37
N ALA A 181 -8.50 19.85 28.48
CA ALA A 181 -7.70 20.48 29.52
C ALA A 181 -6.21 20.54 29.12
N VAL A 182 -5.48 21.53 29.64
CA VAL A 182 -4.02 21.60 29.46
C VAL A 182 -3.37 20.33 30.00
N GLY A 183 -2.39 19.81 29.25
CA GLY A 183 -1.73 18.53 29.50
C GLY A 183 -2.53 17.30 29.05
N SER A 184 -3.72 17.48 28.46
CA SER A 184 -4.58 16.38 28.01
C SER A 184 -4.53 16.16 26.49
N ALA A 185 -4.97 14.98 26.09
CA ALA A 185 -5.09 14.58 24.69
C ALA A 185 -6.47 13.97 24.41
N ALA A 186 -7.03 14.26 23.24
CA ALA A 186 -8.27 13.65 22.77
C ALA A 186 -8.30 13.54 21.24
N LEU A 187 -9.13 12.65 20.71
CA LEU A 187 -9.27 12.44 19.26
C LEU A 187 -10.03 13.60 18.64
N LEU A 188 -9.54 14.16 17.52
CA LEU A 188 -10.17 15.32 16.87
C LEU A 188 -11.66 15.10 16.56
N CYS A 189 -12.00 13.92 16.02
CA CYS A 189 -13.38 13.51 15.79
C CYS A 189 -14.24 13.58 17.07
N SER A 190 -13.72 13.10 18.20
CA SER A 190 -14.46 13.07 19.47
C SER A 190 -14.68 14.46 20.05
N ILE A 191 -13.66 15.34 19.95
CA ILE A 191 -13.75 16.73 20.40
C ILE A 191 -14.76 17.51 19.55
N GLY A 192 -14.84 17.23 18.24
CA GLY A 192 -15.84 17.79 17.34
C GLY A 192 -17.23 17.16 17.43
N GLY A 193 -17.45 16.21 18.35
CA GLY A 193 -18.75 15.54 18.52
C GLY A 193 -19.11 14.52 17.43
N ALA A 194 -18.15 14.10 16.60
CA ALA A 194 -18.35 13.15 15.51
C ALA A 194 -17.88 11.73 15.88
N PRO A 195 -18.46 10.67 15.26
CA PRO A 195 -17.95 9.31 15.40
C PRO A 195 -16.49 9.20 14.93
N CYS A 196 -15.65 8.56 15.75
CA CYS A 196 -14.24 8.32 15.43
C CYS A 196 -14.02 7.08 14.56
N ALA A 197 -14.79 6.96 13.49
CA ALA A 197 -14.64 5.93 12.49
C ALA A 197 -14.54 6.58 11.10
N ALA A 198 -13.42 6.38 10.40
CA ALA A 198 -13.18 7.03 9.10
C ALA A 198 -14.26 6.69 8.06
N THR A 199 -14.78 5.46 8.08
CA THR A 199 -15.89 5.01 7.20
C THR A 199 -17.21 5.72 7.50
N ALA A 200 -17.36 6.30 8.69
CA ALA A 200 -18.52 7.09 9.10
C ALA A 200 -18.25 8.59 9.03
N CYS A 201 -17.11 9.04 8.47
CA CYS A 201 -16.85 10.46 8.33
C CYS A 201 -17.78 11.07 7.26
N ARG A 202 -18.76 11.86 7.70
CA ARG A 202 -19.80 12.44 6.84
C ARG A 202 -19.69 13.94 6.62
N GLY A 203 -18.63 14.60 7.09
CA GLY A 203 -18.47 16.03 6.84
C GLY A 203 -17.46 16.75 7.72
N VAL A 204 -17.59 18.07 7.71
CA VAL A 204 -16.77 19.03 8.45
C VAL A 204 -17.26 19.09 9.90
N ILE A 205 -16.36 18.92 10.87
CA ILE A 205 -16.61 19.30 12.26
C ILE A 205 -16.14 20.75 12.46
N VAL A 206 -16.77 21.49 13.36
CA VAL A 206 -16.31 22.83 13.73
C VAL A 206 -15.73 22.75 15.12
N LEU A 207 -14.44 23.04 15.25
CA LEU A 207 -13.73 23.08 16.51
C LEU A 207 -13.27 24.52 16.76
N ASN A 208 -13.96 25.25 17.64
CA ASN A 208 -13.67 26.65 17.98
C ASN A 208 -13.59 27.52 16.72
N ASP A 209 -14.72 27.56 16.02
CA ASP A 209 -14.91 28.27 14.75
C ASP A 209 -13.97 27.85 13.61
N THR A 210 -13.15 26.81 13.81
CA THR A 210 -12.28 26.23 12.79
C THR A 210 -12.98 25.03 12.15
N PRO A 211 -13.33 25.09 10.85
CA PRO A 211 -13.84 23.93 10.14
C PRO A 211 -12.70 22.93 9.87
N LEU A 212 -12.90 21.68 10.30
CA LEU A 212 -12.00 20.55 10.09
C LEU A 212 -12.72 19.46 9.29
N ASP A 213 -12.15 19.09 8.15
CA ASP A 213 -12.70 18.05 7.28
C ASP A 213 -12.25 16.64 7.74
N CYS A 214 -12.65 15.61 6.99
CA CYS A 214 -12.24 14.23 7.27
C CYS A 214 -10.72 14.04 7.18
N ALA A 215 -10.04 14.81 6.34
CA ALA A 215 -8.60 14.73 6.18
C ALA A 215 -7.84 15.38 7.34
N ASP A 216 -8.47 16.25 8.13
CA ASP A 216 -7.93 16.75 9.39
C ASP A 216 -8.18 15.76 10.54
N GLN A 217 -9.35 15.11 10.55
CA GLN A 217 -9.79 14.22 11.62
C GLN A 217 -9.15 12.83 11.60
N PHE A 218 -8.80 12.34 10.42
CA PHE A 218 -8.28 10.99 10.22
C PHE A 218 -6.96 11.01 9.45
N SER A 219 -6.04 10.16 9.88
CA SER A 219 -4.78 9.91 9.21
C SER A 219 -5.00 9.33 7.83
N ARG A 220 -3.95 9.28 7.02
CA ARG A 220 -4.02 8.60 5.71
C ARG A 220 -4.48 7.15 5.81
N TRP A 221 -4.21 6.50 6.94
CA TRP A 221 -4.60 5.12 7.20
C TRP A 221 -5.99 4.98 7.83
N GLY A 222 -6.78 6.06 7.85
CA GLY A 222 -8.13 6.06 8.41
C GLY A 222 -8.19 5.98 9.93
N LEU A 223 -7.07 6.21 10.61
CA LEU A 223 -7.01 6.20 12.08
C LEU A 223 -7.28 7.61 12.60
N PRO A 224 -8.03 7.77 13.71
CA PRO A 224 -8.26 9.08 14.30
C PRO A 224 -6.96 9.82 14.63
N VAL A 225 -6.91 11.11 14.28
CA VAL A 225 -5.83 12.02 14.68
C VAL A 225 -6.10 12.52 16.09
N THR A 226 -5.05 12.54 16.92
CA THR A 226 -5.11 13.01 18.30
C THR A 226 -4.64 14.45 18.39
N LEU A 227 -5.45 15.31 19.02
CA LEU A 227 -5.06 16.64 19.44
C LEU A 227 -4.56 16.61 20.89
N ASN A 228 -3.39 17.17 21.12
CA ASN A 228 -2.76 17.31 22.43
C ASN A 228 -2.68 18.80 22.75
N LEU A 229 -3.27 19.23 23.86
CA LEU A 229 -3.11 20.58 24.38
C LEU A 229 -1.96 20.55 25.41
N VAL A 230 -0.74 20.82 24.96
CA VAL A 230 0.47 20.68 25.79
C VAL A 230 0.54 21.81 26.82
N THR A 231 0.37 23.05 26.34
CA THR A 231 0.18 24.24 27.17
C THR A 231 -0.93 25.08 26.56
N ALA A 232 -1.38 26.11 27.25
CA ALA A 232 -2.37 27.01 26.70
C ALA A 232 -1.88 27.75 25.43
N LYS A 233 -0.57 27.77 25.14
CA LYS A 233 0.05 28.33 23.92
C LYS A 233 0.78 27.27 23.09
N HIS A 234 0.49 25.99 23.29
CA HIS A 234 1.16 24.90 22.57
C HIS A 234 0.21 23.74 22.34
N ILE A 235 -0.07 23.46 21.07
CA ILE A 235 -0.82 22.28 20.65
C ILE A 235 0.04 21.36 19.79
N ALA A 236 -0.29 20.07 19.81
CA ALA A 236 0.32 19.08 18.93
C ALA A 236 -0.73 18.15 18.34
N LEU A 237 -0.60 17.86 17.05
CA LEU A 237 -1.32 16.76 16.41
C LEU A 237 -0.43 15.53 16.37
N SER A 238 -0.98 14.38 16.74
CA SER A 238 -0.32 13.09 16.59
C SER A 238 -1.18 12.12 15.79
N SER A 239 -0.53 11.41 14.87
CA SER A 239 -1.12 10.46 13.95
C SER A 239 -0.31 9.16 13.97
N MET A 240 -1.01 8.03 14.06
CA MET A 240 -0.39 6.71 14.02
C MET A 240 -0.22 6.24 12.56
N ALA A 241 1.03 6.03 12.15
CA ALA A 241 1.38 5.47 10.85
C ALA A 241 1.34 3.94 10.88
N SER A 242 0.15 3.35 10.80
CA SER A 242 -0.02 1.89 10.82
C SER A 242 0.58 1.16 9.61
N GLY A 243 0.77 1.86 8.49
CA GLY A 243 1.46 1.34 7.31
C GLY A 243 2.99 1.37 7.40
N VAL A 244 3.57 1.98 8.44
CA VAL A 244 5.03 2.05 8.64
C VAL A 244 5.38 1.51 10.02
N ARG A 245 5.94 0.30 10.04
CA ARG A 245 6.25 -0.44 11.26
C ARG A 245 7.76 -0.53 11.45
N ARG A 246 8.20 -0.51 12.71
CA ARG A 246 9.58 -0.88 13.06
C ARG A 246 9.74 -2.39 13.06
N THR A 247 10.98 -2.88 13.05
CA THR A 247 11.29 -4.33 13.11
C THR A 247 10.75 -5.04 14.35
N ASN A 248 10.45 -4.31 15.42
CA ASN A 248 9.77 -4.83 16.61
C ASN A 248 8.23 -4.76 16.53
N SER A 249 7.67 -4.56 15.33
CA SER A 249 6.24 -4.43 15.03
C SER A 249 5.54 -3.24 15.71
N THR A 250 6.29 -2.25 16.19
CA THR A 250 5.71 -1.02 16.72
C THR A 250 5.43 -0.02 15.61
N ASN A 251 4.25 0.60 15.64
CA ASN A 251 3.88 1.66 14.70
C ASN A 251 4.64 2.95 15.00
N ARG A 252 4.93 3.73 13.96
CA ARG A 252 5.47 5.08 14.14
C ARG A 252 4.32 6.05 14.47
N ASN A 253 4.49 6.86 15.51
CA ASN A 253 3.70 8.07 15.67
C ASN A 253 4.39 9.22 14.96
N ILE A 254 3.64 9.92 14.11
CA ILE A 254 4.07 11.18 13.52
C ILE A 254 3.40 12.27 14.36
N ALA A 255 4.20 13.24 14.81
CA ALA A 255 3.69 14.40 15.50
C ALA A 255 4.12 15.69 14.80
N ARG A 256 3.25 16.68 14.85
CA ARG A 256 3.55 18.08 14.50
C ARG A 256 3.05 18.97 15.61
N GLU A 257 3.79 20.03 15.86
CA GLU A 257 3.52 20.95 16.94
C GLU A 257 3.33 22.35 16.38
N LEU A 258 2.47 23.11 17.04
CA LEU A 258 2.33 24.52 16.82
C LEU A 258 2.39 25.24 18.16
N ARG A 259 3.24 26.25 18.23
CA ARG A 259 3.34 27.16 19.37
C ARG A 259 2.84 28.52 18.93
N ALA A 260 1.98 29.12 19.75
CA ALA A 260 1.66 30.53 19.59
C ALA A 260 2.92 31.36 19.90
N PRO A 261 3.12 32.50 19.22
CA PRO A 261 4.24 33.40 19.48
C PRO A 261 4.27 33.95 20.92
#